data_AF-A0AAX0B470-F1
#
_entry.id   AF-A0AAX0B470-F1
#
_cell.length_a   1.000
_cell.length_b   1.000
_cell.length_c   1.000
_cell.angle_alpha   90.00
_cell.angle_beta   90.00
_cell.angle_gamma   90.00
#
_symmetry.space_group_name_H-M   'P 1'
#
loop_
_entity.id
_entity.type
_entity.pdbx_description
1 polymer ?
#
loop_
_entity_poly.entity_id
_entity_poly.type
_entity_poly.pdbx_seq_one_letter_code
_entity_poly.pdbx_strand_id
1 'polypeptide(L)'
;MSNKEEIAKLVKGELTYTEAYELENKLHIRSNREIIEDLKQLNFQSLLTTEESLENFLDTMSELENTKENKSTIESCKRSLEFLEIAISERIDDDMLSAEKKLKDILCNC
;
A
#
# COMPACT_ATOMS: atom_id res chain seq x y z
N MET A 1 13.89 -11.08 9.11
CA MET A 1 12.57 -10.49 9.38
C MET A 1 11.50 -11.44 8.87
N SER A 2 10.34 -11.45 9.49
CA SER A 2 9.16 -12.12 8.95
C SER A 2 8.53 -11.28 7.84
N ASN A 3 7.75 -11.90 6.94
CA ASN A 3 7.03 -11.18 5.87
C ASN A 3 6.14 -10.05 6.45
N LYS A 4 5.52 -10.29 7.60
CA LYS A 4 4.69 -9.29 8.30
C LYS A 4 5.50 -8.07 8.74
N GLU A 5 6.74 -8.26 9.19
CA GLU A 5 7.63 -7.16 9.56
C GLU A 5 8.09 -6.35 8.34
N GLU A 6 8.36 -7.02 7.21
CA GLU A 6 8.76 -6.35 5.97
C GLU A 6 7.61 -5.53 5.37
N ILE A 7 6.39 -6.07 5.37
CA ILE A 7 5.19 -5.33 4.95
C ILE A 7 4.90 -4.18 5.93
N ALA A 8 5.09 -4.38 7.25
CA ALA A 8 4.93 -3.29 8.21
C ALA A 8 5.93 -2.14 7.98
N LYS A 9 7.17 -2.44 7.56
CA LYS A 9 8.16 -1.44 7.17
C LYS A 9 7.79 -0.74 5.86
N LEU A 10 7.28 -1.47 4.86
CA LEU A 10 6.75 -0.89 3.62
C LEU A 10 5.71 0.18 3.95
N VAL A 11 4.78 -0.18 4.84
CA VAL A 11 3.66 0.65 5.26
C VAL A 11 4.08 1.85 6.12
N LYS A 12 5.32 1.89 6.60
CA LYS A 12 5.89 3.04 7.30
C LYS A 12 6.83 3.87 6.42
N GLY A 13 7.07 3.45 5.17
CA GLY A 13 8.08 4.04 4.31
C GLY A 13 9.51 3.85 4.85
N GLU A 14 9.74 2.82 5.68
CA GLU A 14 11.03 2.58 6.36
C GLU A 14 11.94 1.61 5.60
N LEU A 15 11.52 1.12 4.43
CA LEU A 15 12.33 0.20 3.64
C LEU A 15 13.46 0.93 2.93
N THR A 16 14.67 0.39 3.06
CA THR A 16 15.76 0.71 2.14
C THR A 16 15.46 0.16 0.74
N TYR A 17 16.10 0.74 -0.29
CA TYR A 17 15.94 0.25 -1.67
C TYR A 17 16.21 -1.26 -1.80
N THR A 18 17.26 -1.76 -1.15
CA THR A 18 17.61 -3.19 -1.14
C THR A 18 16.52 -4.03 -0.46
N GLU A 19 16.00 -3.59 0.68
CA GLU A 19 14.92 -4.31 1.38
C GLU A 19 13.62 -4.29 0.57
N ALA A 20 13.32 -3.19 -0.14
CA ALA A 20 12.17 -3.10 -1.03
C ALA A 20 12.29 -4.07 -2.22
N TYR A 21 13.48 -4.16 -2.83
CA TYR A 21 13.75 -5.10 -3.92
C TYR A 21 13.72 -6.57 -3.46
N GLU A 22 14.25 -6.88 -2.28
CA GLU A 22 14.15 -8.22 -1.70
C GLU A 22 12.71 -8.60 -1.35
N LEU A 23 11.94 -7.65 -0.80
CA LEU A 23 10.52 -7.82 -0.52
C LEU A 23 9.75 -8.08 -1.81
N GLU A 24 9.98 -7.29 -2.86
CA GLU A 24 9.37 -7.49 -4.18
C GLU A 24 9.58 -8.92 -4.70
N ASN A 25 10.82 -9.41 -4.64
CA ASN A 25 11.16 -10.78 -5.05
C ASN A 25 10.45 -11.85 -4.21
N LYS A 26 10.32 -11.63 -2.90
CA LYS A 26 9.56 -12.52 -2.00
C LYS A 26 8.06 -12.48 -2.29
N LEU A 27 7.50 -11.30 -2.52
CA LEU A 27 6.09 -11.11 -2.87
C LEU A 27 5.75 -11.80 -4.20
N HIS A 28 6.69 -11.86 -5.14
CA HIS A 28 6.52 -12.59 -6.39
C HIS A 28 6.30 -14.10 -6.22
N ILE A 29 6.77 -14.69 -5.11
CA ILE A 29 6.64 -16.12 -4.81
C ILE A 29 5.35 -16.43 -4.03
N ARG A 30 4.73 -15.41 -3.42
CA ARG A 30 3.52 -15.54 -2.60
C ARG A 30 2.26 -15.40 -3.46
N SER A 31 1.14 -15.93 -2.96
CA SER A 31 -0.15 -15.62 -3.60
C SER A 31 -0.56 -14.18 -3.29
N ASN A 32 -1.16 -13.48 -4.26
CA ASN A 32 -1.69 -12.13 -4.06
C ASN A 32 -2.63 -12.07 -2.83
N ARG A 33 -3.40 -13.14 -2.60
CA ARG A 33 -4.32 -13.25 -1.46
C ARG A 33 -3.62 -13.20 -0.11
N GLU A 34 -2.50 -13.90 0.06
CA GLU A 34 -1.76 -13.89 1.33
C GLU A 34 -1.16 -12.52 1.63
N ILE A 35 -0.76 -11.77 0.59
CA ILE A 35 -0.23 -10.41 0.73
C ILE A 35 -1.34 -9.47 1.20
N ILE A 36 -2.51 -9.55 0.56
CA ILE A 36 -3.70 -8.75 0.93
C ILE A 36 -4.12 -9.05 2.37
N GLU A 37 -4.15 -10.31 2.79
CA GLU A 37 -4.49 -10.68 4.18
C GLU A 37 -3.47 -10.15 5.19
N ASP A 38 -2.17 -10.16 4.88
CA ASP A 38 -1.15 -9.55 5.73
C ASP A 38 -1.32 -8.03 5.85
N LEU A 39 -1.63 -7.35 4.73
CA LEU A 39 -1.87 -5.91 4.70
C LEU A 39 -3.07 -5.51 5.58
N LYS A 40 -4.16 -6.30 5.55
CA LYS A 40 -5.34 -6.08 6.41
C LYS A 40 -5.01 -6.08 7.91
N GLN A 41 -3.96 -6.80 8.32
CA GLN A 41 -3.54 -6.88 9.73
C GLN A 41 -2.74 -5.65 10.21
N LEU A 42 -2.39 -4.73 9.31
CA LEU A 42 -1.62 -3.53 9.65
C LEU A 42 -2.52 -2.39 10.13
N ASN A 43 -1.93 -1.31 10.64
CA ASN A 43 -2.70 -0.15 11.08
C ASN A 43 -3.34 0.57 9.88
N PHE A 44 -4.64 0.90 9.98
CA PHE A 44 -5.40 1.50 8.88
C PHE A 44 -4.83 2.85 8.41
N GLN A 45 -4.47 3.73 9.35
CA GLN A 45 -3.90 5.03 9.02
C GLN A 45 -2.56 4.88 8.28
N SER A 46 -1.74 3.91 8.68
CA SER A 46 -0.47 3.66 7.99
C SER A 46 -0.70 3.16 6.55
N LEU A 47 -1.73 2.34 6.30
CA LEU A 47 -2.07 1.90 4.95
C LEU A 47 -2.45 3.10 4.05
N LEU A 48 -3.33 3.98 4.54
CA LEU A 48 -3.72 5.21 3.81
C LEU A 48 -2.52 6.12 3.54
N THR A 49 -1.65 6.34 4.54
CA THR A 49 -0.44 7.17 4.36
C THR A 49 0.52 6.55 3.33
N THR A 50 0.57 5.22 3.25
CA THR A 50 1.42 4.52 2.27
C THR A 50 0.85 4.61 0.87
N GLU A 51 -0.46 4.42 0.73
CA GLU A 51 -1.20 4.62 -0.52
C GLU A 51 -0.92 6.02 -1.07
N GLU A 52 -1.14 7.07 -0.28
CA GLU A 52 -0.86 8.47 -0.66
C GLU A 52 0.62 8.69 -1.01
N SER A 53 1.55 8.13 -0.23
CA SER A 53 2.99 8.27 -0.52
C SER A 53 3.38 7.60 -1.84
N LEU A 54 2.76 6.46 -2.15
CA LEU A 54 3.04 5.69 -3.35
C LEU A 54 2.42 6.34 -4.60
N GLU A 55 1.22 6.91 -4.48
CA GLU A 55 0.61 7.75 -5.52
C GLU A 55 1.50 8.95 -5.86
N ASN A 56 1.94 9.71 -4.85
CA ASN A 56 2.84 10.85 -5.05
C ASN A 56 4.18 10.44 -5.69
N PHE A 57 4.72 9.28 -5.31
CA PHE A 57 5.92 8.73 -5.93
C PHE A 57 5.68 8.37 -7.40
N LEU A 58 4.55 7.73 -7.72
CA LEU A 58 4.16 7.39 -9.09
C LEU A 58 4.00 8.64 -9.97
N ASP A 59 3.36 9.68 -9.44
CA ASP A 59 3.22 10.96 -10.14
C ASP A 59 4.59 11.56 -10.46
N THR A 60 5.49 11.59 -9.48
CA THR A 60 6.87 12.07 -9.68
C THR A 60 7.64 11.21 -10.70
N MET A 61 7.50 9.88 -10.63
CA MET A 61 8.16 8.96 -11.56
C MET A 61 7.64 9.09 -12.99
N SER A 62 6.37 9.48 -13.16
CA SER A 62 5.76 9.66 -14.48
C SER A 62 6.37 10.83 -15.28
N GLU A 63 6.99 11.78 -14.60
CA GLU A 63 7.68 12.93 -15.19
C GLU A 63 9.14 12.62 -15.62
N LEU A 64 9.67 11.48 -15.18
CA LEU A 64 11.04 11.06 -15.50
C LEU A 64 11.17 10.50 -16.92
N GLU A 65 12.42 10.40 -17.39
CA GLU A 65 12.72 9.80 -18.69
C GLU A 65 12.17 8.37 -18.81
N ASN A 66 11.64 8.06 -19.99
CA ASN A 66 10.97 6.79 -20.26
C ASN A 66 11.96 5.65 -20.50
N THR A 67 12.69 5.26 -19.46
CA THR A 67 13.67 4.16 -19.48
C THR A 67 13.00 2.83 -19.14
N LYS A 68 13.65 1.72 -19.48
CA LYS A 68 13.15 0.37 -19.14
C LYS A 68 13.08 0.17 -17.62
N GLU A 69 14.04 0.73 -16.89
CA GLU A 69 14.10 0.67 -15.43
C GLU A 69 12.93 1.44 -14.81
N ASN A 70 12.71 2.70 -15.23
CA ASN A 70 11.61 3.51 -14.74
C ASN A 70 10.24 2.86 -15.03
N LYS A 71 10.05 2.26 -16.21
CA LYS A 71 8.84 1.48 -16.53
C LYS A 71 8.62 0.32 -15.55
N SER A 72 9.67 -0.45 -15.27
CA SER A 72 9.61 -1.58 -14.33
C SER A 72 9.24 -1.10 -12.92
N THR A 73 9.89 -0.05 -12.43
CA THR A 73 9.59 0.54 -11.12
C THR A 73 8.15 1.03 -11.04
N ILE A 74 7.66 1.73 -12.08
CA ILE A 74 6.27 2.20 -12.14
C ILE A 74 5.29 1.02 -12.10
N GLU A 75 5.54 -0.05 -12.85
CA GLU A 75 4.69 -1.24 -12.84
C GLU A 75 4.65 -1.90 -11.46
N SER A 76 5.80 -2.03 -10.78
CA SER A 76 5.88 -2.58 -9.42
C SER A 76 5.17 -1.72 -8.38
N CYS A 77 5.30 -0.40 -8.47
CA CYS A 77 4.58 0.54 -7.62
C CYS A 77 3.06 0.46 -7.85
N LYS A 78 2.60 0.42 -9.10
CA LYS A 78 1.16 0.27 -9.41
C LYS A 78 0.57 -1.02 -8.84
N ARG A 79 1.30 -2.13 -8.95
CA ARG A 79 0.88 -3.41 -8.38
C ARG A 79 0.81 -3.36 -6.86
N SER A 80 1.74 -2.64 -6.22
CA SER A 80 1.73 -2.47 -4.76
C SER A 80 0.54 -1.60 -4.32
N LEU A 81 0.18 -0.58 -5.11
CA LEU A 81 -1.00 0.26 -4.88
C LEU A 81 -2.29 -0.57 -4.98
N GLU A 82 -2.43 -1.40 -6.01
CA GLU A 82 -3.58 -2.30 -6.17
C GLU A 82 -3.78 -3.22 -4.95
N PHE A 83 -2.70 -3.76 -4.38
CA PHE A 83 -2.81 -4.57 -3.16
C PHE A 83 -3.23 -3.76 -1.93
N LEU A 84 -2.76 -2.51 -1.80
CA LEU A 84 -3.17 -1.61 -0.72
C LEU A 84 -4.65 -1.26 -0.84
N GLU A 85 -5.11 -0.86 -2.02
CA GLU A 85 -6.52 -0.52 -2.31
C GLU A 85 -7.45 -1.69 -1.99
N ILE A 86 -7.11 -2.91 -2.45
CA ILE A 86 -7.91 -4.10 -2.15
C ILE A 86 -7.90 -4.39 -0.64
N ALA A 87 -6.74 -4.32 0.01
CA ALA A 87 -6.65 -4.59 1.45
C ALA A 87 -7.45 -3.57 2.27
N ILE A 88 -7.44 -2.29 1.90
CA ILE A 88 -8.24 -1.22 2.50
C ILE A 88 -9.74 -1.47 2.25
N SER A 89 -10.13 -1.75 1.01
CA SER A 89 -11.53 -1.92 0.62
C SER A 89 -12.17 -3.18 1.21
N GLU A 90 -11.41 -4.26 1.37
CA GLU A 90 -11.89 -5.52 1.95
C GLU A 90 -11.76 -5.55 3.48
N ARG A 91 -11.21 -4.50 4.07
CA ARG A 91 -11.13 -4.38 5.53
C ARG A 91 -12.51 -4.08 6.08
N ILE A 92 -12.91 -4.81 7.11
CA ILE A 92 -14.10 -4.50 7.91
C ILE A 92 -13.67 -4.53 9.36
N ASP A 93 -13.17 -3.40 9.86
CA ASP A 93 -12.83 -3.25 11.27
C ASP A 93 -13.35 -1.92 11.84
N ASP A 94 -13.20 -1.78 13.16
CA ASP A 94 -13.77 -0.67 13.93
C ASP A 94 -13.28 0.71 13.45
N ASP A 95 -12.06 0.78 12.91
CA ASP A 95 -11.49 2.03 12.37
C ASP A 95 -12.21 2.45 11.08
N MET A 96 -12.44 1.51 10.15
CA MET A 96 -13.23 1.78 8.94
C MET A 96 -14.67 2.16 9.28
N LEU A 97 -15.32 1.42 10.19
CA LEU A 97 -16.69 1.70 10.63
C LEU A 97 -16.80 3.07 11.32
N SER A 98 -15.79 3.44 12.11
CA SER A 98 -15.69 4.77 12.74
C SER A 98 -15.51 5.88 11.72
N ALA A 99 -14.68 5.66 10.69
CA ALA A 99 -14.50 6.59 9.58
C ALA A 99 -15.81 6.76 8.78
N GLU A 100 -16.48 5.67 8.42
CA GLU A 100 -17.78 5.69 7.72
C GLU A 100 -18.84 6.46 8.52
N LYS A 101 -18.89 6.24 9.83
CA LYS A 101 -19.81 6.96 10.73
C LYS A 101 -19.55 8.45 10.76
N LYS A 102 -18.27 8.87 10.91
CA LYS A 102 -17.90 10.30 10.85
C LYS A 102 -18.30 10.94 9.52
N LEU A 103 -18.12 10.22 8.42
CA LEU A 103 -18.47 10.70 7.08
C LEU A 103 -19.99 10.87 6.91
N LYS A 104 -20.79 9.91 7.40
CA LYS A 104 -22.25 10.03 7.46
C LYS A 104 -22.69 11.21 8.33
N ASP A 105 -22.07 11.40 9.50
CA ASP A 105 -22.39 12.52 10.39
C ASP A 105 -22.08 13.88 9.72
N ILE A 106 -21.02 13.99 8.91
CA ILE A 106 -20.71 15.21 8.14
C ILE A 106 -21.75 15.44 7.04
N LEU A 107 -22.12 14.39 6.29
CA LEU A 107 -23.03 14.48 5.16
C LEU A 107 -24.49 14.71 5.59
N CYS A 108 -24.91 14.19 6.74
CA CYS A 108 -26.28 14.32 7.24
C CYS A 108 -26.51 15.53 8.15
N ASN A 109 -25.45 16.22 8.61
CA ASN A 109 -25.55 17.48 9.37
C ASN A 109 -25.19 18.73 8.53
N CYS A 110 -25.07 18.60 7.20
CA CYS A 110 -25.13 19.70 6.23
C CYS A 110 -26.58 19.90 5.76
#